data_AF-A0A9P0MD13-F1
#
_entry.id   AF-A0A9P0MD13-F1
#
_cell.length_a   1.000
_cell.length_b   1.000
_cell.length_c   1.000
_cell.angle_alpha   90.00
_cell.angle_beta   90.00
_cell.angle_gamma   90.00
#
_symmetry.space_group_name_H-M   'P 1'
#
loop_
_entity.id
_entity.type
_entity.pdbx_description
1 polymer ?
#
loop_
_entity_poly.entity_id
_entity_poly.type
_entity_poly.pdbx_seq_one_letter_code
_entity_poly.pdbx_strand_id
1 'polypeptide(L)'
;MSNNIIDNLRNKLAQQQAINEDIMEKNASMLDEIKELKLKLSNKNEIISTLQKTLDNLSVNKQLFHTQTQTDITEAGIKFMEDKVADVKKRKGELNQEISRQIEQIEQLNQIMELNQGIDGKTLNIESALDVDNVSLEQKGQRSGEKTT
;
A
#
# COMPACT_ATOMS: atom_id res chain seq x y z
N MET A 1 5.77 28.62 -37.67
CA MET A 1 4.95 27.53 -37.09
C MET A 1 5.78 26.47 -36.37
N SER A 2 6.94 26.04 -36.88
CA SER A 2 7.72 24.94 -36.29
C SER A 2 8.22 25.18 -34.84
N ASN A 3 8.60 26.43 -34.50
CA ASN A 3 9.08 26.75 -33.14
C ASN A 3 8.02 26.54 -32.03
N ASN A 4 6.73 26.83 -32.30
CA ASN A 4 5.67 26.63 -31.32
C ASN A 4 5.43 25.15 -30.98
N ILE A 5 5.68 24.24 -31.93
CA ILE A 5 5.53 22.79 -31.71
C ILE A 5 6.68 22.29 -30.84
N ILE A 6 7.91 22.74 -31.11
CA ILE A 6 9.10 22.35 -30.34
C ILE A 6 8.98 22.82 -28.88
N ASP A 7 8.54 24.05 -28.65
CA ASP A 7 8.40 24.57 -27.29
C ASP A 7 7.26 23.88 -26.52
N ASN A 8 6.17 23.50 -27.20
CA ASN A 8 5.11 22.70 -26.59
C ASN A 8 5.61 21.31 -26.18
N LEU A 9 6.37 20.63 -27.05
CA LEU A 9 6.96 19.32 -26.75
C LEU A 9 7.96 19.39 -25.59
N ARG A 10 8.80 20.44 -25.53
CA ARG A 10 9.73 20.67 -24.41
C ARG A 10 8.99 20.86 -23.08
N ASN A 11 7.92 21.64 -23.09
CA ASN A 11 7.10 21.86 -21.89
C ASN A 11 6.44 20.56 -21.42
N LYS A 12 5.89 19.76 -22.34
CA LYS A 12 5.31 18.45 -22.02
C LYS A 12 6.36 17.48 -21.47
N LEU A 13 7.56 17.47 -22.04
CA LEU A 13 8.65 16.62 -21.56
C LEU A 13 9.09 17.01 -20.15
N ALA A 14 9.27 18.30 -19.88
CA ALA A 14 9.63 18.80 -18.55
C ALA A 14 8.54 18.47 -17.51
N GLN A 15 7.26 18.62 -17.88
CA GLN A 15 6.15 18.21 -17.02
C GLN A 15 6.18 16.71 -16.72
N GLN A 16 6.42 15.87 -17.74
CA GLN A 16 6.52 14.42 -17.55
C GLN A 16 7.69 14.04 -16.64
N GLN A 17 8.84 14.70 -16.79
CA GLN A 17 10.01 14.47 -15.94
C GLN A 17 9.71 14.80 -14.48
N ALA A 18 9.08 15.96 -14.22
CA ALA A 18 8.68 16.34 -12.87
C ALA A 18 7.67 15.37 -12.24
N ILE A 19 6.71 14.86 -13.04
CA ILE A 19 5.75 13.85 -12.58
C ILE A 19 6.47 12.55 -12.23
N ASN A 20 7.42 12.10 -13.05
CA ASN A 20 8.16 10.87 -12.79
C ASN A 20 9.03 10.98 -11.53
N GLU A 21 9.68 12.13 -11.32
CA GLU A 21 10.45 12.40 -10.10
C GLU A 21 9.57 12.35 -8.84
N ASP A 22 8.39 12.99 -8.86
CA ASP A 22 7.42 12.94 -7.75
C ASP A 22 6.90 11.52 -7.49
N ILE A 23 6.63 10.74 -8.53
CA ILE A 23 6.22 9.33 -8.40
C ILE A 23 7.35 8.50 -7.77
N MET A 24 8.61 8.70 -8.18
CA MET A 24 9.75 8.00 -7.62
C MET A 24 9.94 8.32 -6.14
N GLU A 25 9.83 9.59 -5.74
CA GLU A 25 9.94 10.01 -4.35
C GLU A 25 8.82 9.39 -3.49
N LYS A 26 7.58 9.43 -3.97
CA LYS A 26 6.44 8.79 -3.29
C LYS A 26 6.62 7.28 -3.14
N ASN A 27 7.05 6.60 -4.19
CA ASN A 27 7.32 5.16 -4.15
C ASN A 27 8.44 4.82 -3.14
N ALA A 28 9.49 5.64 -3.05
CA ALA A 28 10.56 5.46 -2.07
C ALA A 28 10.01 5.61 -0.63
N SER A 29 9.21 6.64 -0.38
CA SER A 29 8.55 6.83 0.92
C SER A 29 7.63 5.66 1.28
N MET A 30 6.81 5.18 0.34
CA MET A 30 5.91 4.04 0.56
C MET A 30 6.67 2.75 0.85
N LEU A 31 7.81 2.53 0.17
CA LEU A 31 8.67 1.38 0.41
C LEU A 31 9.21 1.38 1.85
N ASP A 32 9.58 2.55 2.38
CA ASP A 32 10.04 2.68 3.76
C ASP A 32 8.90 2.45 4.76
N GLU A 33 7.69 2.93 4.48
CA GLU A 33 6.51 2.63 5.29
C GLU A 33 6.20 1.12 5.33
N ILE A 34 6.26 0.43 4.19
CA ILE A 34 6.07 -1.02 4.11
C ILE A 34 7.12 -1.76 4.96
N LYS A 35 8.39 -1.32 4.95
CA LYS A 35 9.43 -1.92 5.79
C LYS A 35 9.11 -1.76 7.27
N GLU A 36 8.67 -0.58 7.68
CA GLU A 36 8.30 -0.31 9.07
C GLU A 36 7.09 -1.16 9.51
N LEU A 37 6.06 -1.28 8.67
CA LEU A 37 4.90 -2.12 8.94
C LEU A 37 5.28 -3.60 9.05
N LYS A 38 6.17 -4.10 8.18
CA LYS A 38 6.71 -5.47 8.26
C LYS A 38 7.45 -5.72 9.57
N LEU A 39 8.24 -4.76 10.04
CA LEU A 39 8.92 -4.86 11.33
C LEU A 39 7.92 -4.91 12.49
N LYS A 40 6.91 -4.03 12.49
CA LYS A 40 5.83 -4.03 13.49
C LYS A 40 5.07 -5.36 13.52
N LEU A 41 4.75 -5.92 12.35
CA LEU A 41 4.13 -7.24 12.21
C LEU A 41 4.98 -8.35 12.84
N SER A 42 6.28 -8.39 12.55
CA SER A 42 7.21 -9.38 13.13
C SER A 42 7.19 -9.32 14.66
N ASN A 43 7.30 -8.11 15.22
CA ASN A 43 7.31 -7.91 16.67
C ASN A 43 5.99 -8.34 17.31
N LYS A 44 4.84 -8.05 16.67
CA LYS A 44 3.53 -8.49 17.17
C LYS A 44 3.37 -10.00 17.14
N ASN A 45 3.87 -10.68 16.11
CA ASN A 45 3.86 -12.14 16.02
C ASN A 45 4.67 -12.79 17.14
N GLU A 46 5.82 -12.22 17.50
CA GLU A 46 6.61 -12.71 18.64
C GLU A 46 5.86 -12.56 19.97
N ILE A 47 5.16 -11.44 20.17
CA ILE A 47 4.31 -11.21 21.34
C ILE A 47 3.18 -12.25 21.38
N ILE A 48 2.49 -12.50 20.26
CA ILE A 48 1.43 -13.51 20.18
C ILE A 48 1.95 -14.91 20.54
N SER A 49 3.14 -15.27 20.07
CA SER A 49 3.78 -16.55 20.43
C SER A 49 4.02 -16.66 21.94
N THR A 50 4.48 -15.57 22.57
CA THR A 50 4.70 -15.51 24.01
C THR A 50 3.39 -15.61 24.80
N LEU A 51 2.33 -14.93 24.34
CA LEU A 51 1.00 -15.04 24.93
C LEU A 51 0.44 -16.46 24.80
N GLN A 52 0.69 -17.16 23.67
CA GLN A 52 0.28 -18.55 23.51
C GLN A 52 0.98 -19.46 24.53
N LYS A 53 2.30 -19.35 24.69
CA LYS A 53 3.04 -20.11 25.72
C LYS A 53 2.50 -19.85 27.13
N THR A 54 2.11 -18.61 27.41
CA THR A 54 1.50 -18.23 28.69
C THR A 54 0.15 -18.93 28.90
N LEU A 55 -0.69 -18.99 27.85
CA LEU A 55 -1.96 -19.73 27.90
C LEU A 55 -1.74 -21.22 28.15
N ASP A 56 -0.76 -21.82 27.48
CA ASP A 56 -0.46 -23.24 27.63
C ASP A 56 -0.03 -23.55 29.07
N ASN A 57 0.85 -22.71 29.66
CA ASN A 57 1.26 -22.83 31.06
C ASN A 57 0.08 -22.67 32.03
N LEU A 58 -0.78 -21.68 31.83
CA LEU A 58 -1.97 -21.47 32.66
C LEU A 58 -2.95 -22.65 32.55
N SER A 59 -3.07 -23.25 31.37
CA SER A 59 -3.90 -24.44 31.16
C SER A 59 -3.38 -25.65 31.94
N VAL A 60 -2.06 -25.90 31.91
CA VAL A 60 -1.42 -26.97 32.70
C VAL A 60 -1.63 -26.72 34.20
N ASN A 61 -1.39 -25.50 34.66
CA ASN A 61 -1.60 -25.15 36.07
C ASN A 61 -3.05 -25.36 36.48
N LYS A 62 -4.02 -24.95 35.64
CA LYS A 62 -5.45 -25.18 35.91
C LYS A 62 -5.76 -26.66 36.11
N GLN A 63 -5.20 -27.54 35.28
CA GLN A 63 -5.38 -28.99 35.42
C GLN A 63 -4.78 -29.50 36.74
N LEU A 64 -3.59 -29.04 37.13
CA LEU A 64 -2.97 -29.43 38.41
C LEU A 64 -3.84 -29.05 39.61
N PHE A 65 -4.39 -27.84 39.64
CA PHE A 65 -5.31 -27.43 40.71
C PHE A 65 -6.60 -28.24 40.75
N HIS A 66 -7.13 -28.69 39.60
CA HIS A 66 -8.31 -29.57 39.56
C HIS A 66 -8.01 -30.99 40.09
N THR A 67 -6.74 -31.42 40.09
CA THR A 67 -6.33 -32.74 40.59
C THR A 67 -6.00 -32.76 42.10
N GLN A 68 -5.84 -31.60 42.74
CA GLN A 68 -5.59 -31.51 44.19
C GLN A 68 -6.91 -31.45 44.98
N THR A 69 -6.92 -32.04 46.18
CA THR A 69 -8.10 -32.16 47.05
C THR A 69 -8.73 -30.78 47.28
N GLN A 70 -10.03 -30.64 46.98
CA GLN A 70 -10.75 -29.37 46.97
C GLN A 70 -10.78 -28.74 48.37
N THR A 71 -10.02 -27.65 48.52
CA THR A 71 -10.11 -26.70 49.63
C THR A 71 -10.51 -25.35 49.06
N ASP A 72 -11.06 -24.44 49.87
CA ASP A 72 -11.45 -23.10 49.42
C ASP A 72 -10.29 -22.30 48.78
N ILE A 73 -9.05 -22.59 49.19
CA ILE A 73 -7.83 -22.03 48.60
C ILE A 73 -7.66 -22.48 47.13
N THR A 74 -8.08 -23.70 46.81
CA THR A 74 -8.07 -24.28 45.47
C THR A 74 -9.09 -23.58 44.54
N GLU A 75 -10.28 -23.25 45.05
CA GLU A 75 -11.32 -22.56 44.27
C GLU A 75 -10.92 -21.12 43.91
N ALA A 76 -10.37 -20.37 44.86
CA ALA A 76 -9.86 -19.03 44.61
C ALA A 76 -8.72 -19.03 43.58
N GLY A 77 -7.83 -20.04 43.66
CA GLY A 77 -6.75 -20.23 42.68
C GLY A 77 -7.27 -20.54 41.28
N ILE A 78 -8.29 -21.40 41.16
CA ILE A 78 -8.93 -21.72 39.88
C ILE A 78 -9.54 -20.46 39.24
N LYS A 79 -10.31 -19.68 40.02
CA LYS A 79 -10.92 -18.44 39.53
C LYS A 79 -9.87 -17.43 39.04
N PHE A 80 -8.79 -17.24 39.81
CA PHE A 80 -7.70 -16.36 39.41
C PHE A 80 -7.08 -16.78 38.06
N MET A 81 -6.87 -18.10 37.85
CA MET A 81 -6.35 -18.59 36.57
C MET A 81 -7.32 -18.39 35.41
N GLU A 82 -8.62 -18.56 35.64
CA GLU A 82 -9.65 -18.30 34.62
C GLU A 82 -9.65 -16.84 34.19
N ASP A 83 -9.58 -15.92 35.15
CA ASP A 83 -9.48 -14.48 34.88
C ASP A 83 -8.22 -14.17 34.06
N LYS A 84 -7.06 -14.75 34.41
CA LYS A 84 -5.82 -14.57 33.65
C LYS A 84 -5.89 -15.16 32.23
N VAL A 85 -6.51 -16.32 32.06
CA VAL A 85 -6.73 -16.91 30.74
C VAL A 85 -7.62 -16.00 29.88
N ALA A 86 -8.68 -15.44 30.45
CA ALA A 86 -9.56 -14.51 29.74
C ALA A 86 -8.81 -13.25 29.28
N ASP A 87 -7.99 -12.67 30.17
CA ASP A 87 -7.22 -11.46 29.89
C ASP A 87 -6.18 -11.68 28.77
N VAL A 88 -5.45 -12.80 28.82
CA VAL A 88 -4.48 -13.16 27.77
C VAL A 88 -5.17 -13.45 26.43
N LYS A 89 -6.32 -14.14 26.44
CA LYS A 89 -7.12 -14.38 25.22
C LYS A 89 -7.58 -13.07 24.60
N LYS A 90 -8.10 -12.14 25.41
CA LYS A 90 -8.52 -10.81 24.96
C LYS A 90 -7.35 -10.09 24.29
N ARG A 91 -6.19 -10.04 24.97
CA ARG A 91 -5.00 -9.35 24.44
C ARG A 91 -4.50 -9.96 23.13
N LYS A 92 -4.50 -11.29 23.02
CA LYS A 92 -4.16 -11.99 21.77
C LYS A 92 -5.14 -11.64 20.65
N GLY A 93 -6.44 -11.55 20.95
CA GLY A 93 -7.47 -11.13 20.00
C GLY A 93 -7.27 -9.71 19.47
N GLU A 94 -7.00 -8.75 20.35
CA GLU A 94 -6.69 -7.36 19.99
C GLU A 94 -5.45 -7.27 19.08
N LEU A 95 -4.40 -8.03 19.39
CA LEU A 95 -3.18 -8.06 18.58
C LEU A 95 -3.43 -8.66 17.19
N ASN A 96 -4.24 -9.72 17.09
CA ASN A 96 -4.60 -10.31 15.80
C ASN A 96 -5.36 -9.31 14.92
N GLN A 97 -6.29 -8.53 15.49
CA GLN A 97 -7.02 -7.49 14.74
C GLN A 97 -6.06 -6.42 14.19
N GLU A 98 -5.12 -5.97 15.01
CA GLU A 98 -4.14 -4.98 14.57
C GLU A 98 -3.18 -5.54 13.50
N ILE A 99 -2.83 -6.82 13.58
CA ILE A 99 -2.07 -7.52 12.53
C ILE A 99 -2.85 -7.52 11.20
N SER A 100 -4.13 -7.90 11.23
CA SER A 100 -4.97 -7.88 10.02
C SER A 100 -5.02 -6.50 9.38
N ARG A 101 -5.21 -5.44 10.18
CA ARG A 101 -5.20 -4.06 9.70
C ARG A 101 -3.87 -3.67 9.05
N GLN A 102 -2.74 -4.07 9.64
CA GLN A 102 -1.42 -3.78 9.09
C GLN A 102 -1.14 -4.53 7.78
N ILE A 103 -1.67 -5.76 7.64
CA ILE A 103 -1.59 -6.52 6.39
C ILE A 103 -2.38 -5.82 5.28
N GLU A 104 -3.62 -5.42 5.55
CA GLU A 104 -4.46 -4.68 4.59
C GLU A 104 -3.78 -3.37 4.13
N GLN A 105 -3.15 -2.64 5.06
CA GLN A 105 -2.39 -1.43 4.71
C GLN A 105 -1.21 -1.73 3.78
N ILE A 106 -0.46 -2.80 4.03
CA ILE A 106 0.65 -3.23 3.15
C ILE A 106 0.12 -3.59 1.76
N GLU A 107 -1.00 -4.31 1.67
CA GLU A 107 -1.61 -4.70 0.39
C GLU A 107 -2.02 -3.47 -0.42
N GLN A 108 -2.63 -2.47 0.22
CA GLN A 108 -2.99 -1.21 -0.44
C GLN A 108 -1.76 -0.44 -0.95
N LEU A 109 -0.71 -0.33 -0.12
CA LEU A 109 0.52 0.35 -0.53
C LEU A 109 1.20 -0.38 -1.69
N ASN A 110 1.23 -1.72 -1.69
CA ASN A 110 1.77 -2.49 -2.80
C ASN A 110 0.97 -2.27 -4.09
N GLN A 111 -0.37 -2.26 -4.03
CA GLN A 111 -1.22 -2.01 -5.21
C GLN A 111 -0.96 -0.62 -5.82
N ILE A 112 -0.79 0.41 -4.98
CA ILE A 112 -0.46 1.76 -5.46
C ILE A 112 0.91 1.76 -6.14
N MET A 113 1.91 1.09 -5.56
CA MET A 113 3.24 0.99 -6.17
C MET A 113 3.21 0.24 -7.52
N GLU A 114 2.44 -0.85 -7.62
CA GLU A 114 2.25 -1.59 -8.88
C GLU A 114 1.59 -0.73 -9.96
N LEU A 115 0.57 0.05 -9.60
CA LEU A 115 -0.06 1.01 -10.52
C LEU A 115 0.95 2.08 -10.99
N ASN A 116 1.79 2.58 -10.09
CA ASN A 116 2.84 3.55 -10.43
C ASN A 116 3.93 2.96 -11.34
N GLN A 117 4.29 1.68 -11.16
CA GLN A 117 5.21 0.97 -12.08
C GLN A 117 4.56 0.68 -13.44
N GLY A 118 3.25 0.41 -13.45
CA GLY A 118 2.47 0.23 -14.69
C GLY A 118 2.37 1.51 -15.53
N ILE A 119 2.42 2.69 -14.89
CA ILE A 119 2.53 3.99 -15.58
C ILE A 119 3.92 4.11 -16.24
N ASP A 120 4.99 3.67 -15.58
CA ASP A 120 6.34 3.65 -16.15
C ASP A 120 6.46 2.66 -17.33
N GLY A 121 5.69 1.56 -17.32
CA GLY A 121 5.61 0.57 -18.40
C GLY A 121 4.63 0.87 -19.55
N LYS A 122 3.64 1.75 -19.35
CA LYS A 122 2.66 2.18 -20.39
C LYS A 122 2.90 3.58 -20.94
N THR A 123 3.95 4.26 -20.48
CA THR A 123 4.40 5.51 -21.11
C THR A 123 5.14 5.18 -22.41
N LEU A 124 4.39 4.78 -23.44
CA LEU A 124 4.69 4.93 -24.89
C LEU A 124 3.63 4.25 -25.78
N ASN A 125 2.34 4.43 -25.48
CA ASN A 125 1.33 4.40 -26.55
C ASN A 125 0.66 5.78 -26.62
N ILE A 126 1.43 6.77 -27.08
CA ILE A 126 0.85 7.95 -27.73
C ILE A 126 0.41 7.48 -29.12
N GLU A 127 -0.65 6.67 -29.16
CA GLU A 127 -1.41 6.42 -30.37
C GLU A 127 -2.04 7.75 -30.76
N SER A 128 -1.39 8.43 -31.70
CA SER A 128 -2.00 9.23 -32.76
C SER A 128 -3.44 9.71 -32.54
N ALA A 129 -3.66 10.62 -31.59
CA ALA A 129 -4.83 11.50 -31.60
C ALA A 129 -4.55 12.75 -32.45
N LEU A 130 -3.99 12.53 -33.66
CA LEU A 130 -3.95 13.51 -34.75
C LEU A 130 -5.11 13.24 -35.72
N ASP A 131 -6.28 12.96 -35.15
CA ASP A 131 -7.54 13.18 -35.84
C ASP A 131 -8.24 14.27 -35.05
N VAL A 132 -8.18 15.49 -35.57
CA VAL A 132 -9.20 16.55 -35.53
C VAL A 132 -8.57 17.81 -36.13
N ASP A 133 -9.27 18.33 -37.14
CA ASP A 133 -9.09 19.59 -37.86
C ASP A 133 -8.29 19.59 -39.16
N ASN A 134 -8.67 18.66 -40.05
CA ASN A 134 -8.81 19.04 -41.46
C ASN A 134 -10.11 19.87 -41.63
N VAL A 135 -10.16 21.05 -41.01
CA VAL A 135 -11.17 22.07 -41.34
C VAL A 135 -10.71 22.73 -42.63
N SER A 136 -11.22 22.20 -43.73
CA SER A 136 -11.19 22.78 -45.07
C SER A 136 -11.80 24.19 -45.04
N LEU A 137 -10.98 25.20 -44.78
CA LEU A 137 -11.29 26.61 -45.00
C LEU A 137 -10.05 27.35 -45.52
N GLU A 138 -9.74 27.19 -46.82
CA GLU A 138 -9.22 28.30 -47.60
C GLU A 138 -10.13 28.57 -48.80
N GLN A 139 -11.02 29.54 -48.58
CA GLN A 139 -11.58 30.36 -49.64
C GLN A 139 -10.47 31.19 -50.28
N LYS A 140 -10.50 31.25 -51.61
CA LYS A 140 -10.18 32.42 -52.45
C LYS A 140 -8.92 33.25 -52.09
N GLY A 141 -7.88 33.00 -52.89
CA GLY A 141 -7.44 34.00 -53.87
C GLY A 141 -6.19 34.81 -53.52
N GLN A 142 -5.19 34.76 -54.41
CA GLN A 142 -4.44 35.88 -55.01
C GLN A 142 -3.32 35.27 -55.88
N ARG A 143 -3.40 35.40 -57.21
CA ARG A 143 -2.87 36.50 -58.06
C ARG A 143 -1.34 36.46 -58.25
N SER A 144 -0.95 36.73 -59.50
CA SER A 144 0.40 36.97 -60.03
C SER A 144 1.17 35.70 -60.41
N GLY A 145 1.66 35.47 -61.62
CA GLY A 145 1.89 36.34 -62.78
C GLY A 145 3.20 35.91 -63.46
N GLU A 146 3.22 35.89 -64.80
CA GLU A 146 4.41 35.83 -65.69
C GLU A 146 5.20 34.50 -65.76
N LYS A 147 5.74 34.01 -66.89
CA LYS A 147 5.94 34.52 -68.26
C LYS A 147 6.44 33.37 -69.17
N THR A 148 6.15 33.49 -70.48
CA THR A 148 6.93 33.05 -71.69
C THR A 148 7.25 31.55 -71.87
N THR A 149 7.11 30.94 -73.05
CA THR A 149 7.25 31.42 -74.44
C THR A 149 6.29 30.66 -75.37
#